data_AF-A0A1F4ARH2-F1
#
_entry.id   AF-A0A1F4ARH2-F1
#
_cell.length_a   1.000
_cell.length_b   1.000
_cell.length_c   1.000
_cell.angle_alpha   90.00
_cell.angle_beta   90.00
_cell.angle_gamma   90.00
#
_symmetry.space_group_name_H-M   'P 1'
#
loop_
_entity.id
_entity.type
_entity.pdbx_description
1 polymer ?
#
loop_
_entity_poly.entity_id
_entity_poly.type
_entity_poly.pdbx_seq_one_letter_code
_entity_poly.pdbx_strand_id
1 'polypeptide(L)'
;MARLFKRIRARFGISAPKVTVRTHVGWYWRWLGIIVTLAIFVGAAAWLYDAGRRFAGFDRRETEEELARLRASVAKLEKETSRLRAIADASESRLKIEQSAQAQLEVQAKTLEAQNTRLKEDLAFFENLTPTTSRLSIHRFRVDPDVLPGEYRYRLLVLQGGRRDREFRGSLQLVISLQENGRNATLSVPDQASARDSAYSLRFKYFQRVEGTFRIPGNARLVGVQARVLEEGSIQARANQSFSPPLGGKEG
;
A
#
# COMPACT_ATOMS: atom_id res chain seq x y z
N MET A 1 -27.11 -36.24 -105.09
CA MET A 1 -26.40 -36.97 -106.16
C MET A 1 -26.60 -38.47 -105.91
N ALA A 2 -27.64 -39.08 -106.47
CA ALA A 2 -27.59 -39.85 -107.74
C ALA A 2 -26.67 -41.08 -107.60
N ARG A 3 -27.20 -42.24 -107.18
CA ARG A 3 -27.80 -43.33 -108.00
C ARG A 3 -26.84 -43.93 -109.05
N LEU A 4 -26.94 -45.26 -109.17
CA LEU A 4 -26.33 -46.15 -110.18
C LEU A 4 -24.87 -46.51 -109.86
N PHE A 5 -24.55 -47.74 -109.47
CA PHE A 5 -24.56 -48.87 -110.41
C PHE A 5 -25.26 -50.12 -109.88
N LYS A 6 -26.32 -50.45 -110.61
CA LYS A 6 -27.00 -51.74 -110.66
C LYS A 6 -26.08 -52.80 -111.28
N ARG A 7 -26.20 -54.01 -110.76
CA ARG A 7 -26.15 -55.30 -111.48
C ARG A 7 -24.80 -55.71 -112.09
N ILE A 8 -24.07 -56.53 -111.33
CA ILE A 8 -23.40 -57.73 -111.85
C ILE A 8 -23.80 -58.87 -110.90
N ARG A 9 -24.98 -59.46 -111.13
CA ARG A 9 -25.15 -60.78 -111.78
C ARG A 9 -24.57 -61.90 -110.90
N ALA A 10 -25.45 -62.38 -110.03
CA ALA A 10 -25.35 -63.64 -109.33
C ALA A 10 -25.11 -64.79 -110.32
N ARG A 11 -24.12 -65.63 -110.02
CA ARG A 11 -24.11 -67.09 -110.13
C ARG A 11 -22.71 -67.61 -109.81
N PHE A 12 -22.48 -67.90 -108.54
CA PHE A 12 -21.64 -69.03 -108.10
C PHE A 12 -22.18 -69.45 -106.73
N GLY A 13 -23.08 -70.43 -106.77
CA GLY A 13 -23.47 -71.19 -105.59
C GLY A 13 -22.33 -72.16 -105.28
N ILE A 14 -21.68 -71.94 -104.14
CA ILE A 14 -20.91 -72.96 -103.44
C ILE A 14 -21.46 -72.92 -102.02
N SER A 15 -22.30 -73.90 -101.70
CA SER A 15 -22.73 -74.18 -100.33
C SER A 15 -21.51 -74.63 -99.53
N ALA A 16 -20.75 -73.67 -98.99
CA ALA A 16 -19.74 -73.95 -97.99
C ALA A 16 -20.45 -74.06 -96.64
N PRO A 17 -20.37 -75.21 -95.94
CA PRO A 17 -20.87 -75.29 -94.57
C PRO A 17 -20.13 -74.24 -93.74
N LYS A 18 -20.86 -73.44 -92.96
CA LYS A 18 -20.26 -72.53 -91.98
C LYS A 18 -19.51 -73.39 -90.94
N VAL A 19 -18.24 -73.66 -91.21
CA VAL A 19 -17.31 -74.26 -90.24
C VAL A 19 -17.16 -73.24 -89.13
N THR A 20 -17.94 -73.43 -88.07
CA THR A 20 -17.78 -72.69 -86.83
C THR A 20 -16.57 -73.31 -86.17
N VAL A 21 -15.39 -72.72 -86.38
CA VAL A 21 -14.18 -73.09 -85.64
C VAL A 21 -14.47 -72.76 -84.18
N ARG A 22 -15.00 -73.73 -83.44
CA ARG A 22 -15.05 -73.68 -81.99
C ARG A 22 -13.62 -73.87 -81.55
N THR A 23 -12.94 -72.76 -81.25
CA THR A 23 -11.71 -72.78 -80.47
C THR A 23 -12.03 -73.48 -79.15
N HIS A 24 -11.67 -74.76 -79.06
CA HIS A 24 -11.89 -75.58 -77.88
C HIS A 24 -10.86 -75.16 -76.84
N VAL A 25 -11.07 -73.99 -76.23
CA VAL A 25 -10.24 -73.50 -75.13
C VAL A 25 -10.40 -74.51 -74.01
N GLY A 26 -9.35 -75.30 -73.77
CA GLY A 26 -9.35 -76.35 -72.77
C GLY A 26 -9.82 -75.78 -71.43
N TRP A 27 -10.69 -76.50 -70.74
CA TRP A 27 -11.26 -76.13 -69.44
C TRP A 27 -10.18 -75.59 -68.47
N TYR A 28 -8.98 -76.18 -68.50
CA TYR A 28 -7.84 -75.77 -67.67
C TYR A 28 -7.40 -74.31 -67.90
N TRP A 29 -7.42 -73.82 -69.15
CA TRP A 29 -7.06 -72.42 -69.47
C TRP A 29 -8.11 -71.43 -68.97
N ARG A 30 -9.39 -71.84 -68.88
CA ARG A 30 -10.45 -71.01 -68.29
C ARG A 30 -10.22 -70.83 -66.79
N TRP A 31 -9.86 -71.91 -66.08
CA TRP A 31 -9.51 -71.83 -64.65
C TRP A 31 -8.24 -71.04 -64.40
N LEU A 32 -7.21 -71.22 -65.24
CA LEU A 32 -5.99 -70.43 -65.15
C LEU A 32 -6.30 -68.93 -65.29
N GLY A 33 -7.13 -68.55 -66.26
CA GLY A 33 -7.58 -67.17 -66.43
C GLY A 33 -8.31 -66.63 -65.20
N ILE A 34 -9.26 -67.40 -64.65
CA ILE A 34 -10.00 -67.02 -63.44
C ILE A 34 -9.06 -66.84 -62.24
N ILE A 35 -8.12 -67.75 -62.04
CA ILE A 35 -7.16 -67.69 -60.92
C ILE A 35 -6.25 -66.47 -61.07
N VAL A 36 -5.76 -66.19 -62.28
CA VAL A 36 -4.93 -65.01 -62.55
C VAL A 36 -5.72 -63.72 -62.33
N THR A 37 -6.95 -63.64 -62.81
CA THR A 37 -7.82 -62.48 -62.57
C THR A 37 -8.09 -62.29 -61.08
N LEU A 38 -8.37 -63.38 -60.34
CA LEU A 38 -8.59 -63.32 -58.90
C LEU A 38 -7.32 -62.87 -58.15
N ALA A 39 -6.15 -63.38 -58.54
CA ALA A 39 -4.87 -62.98 -57.95
C ALA A 39 -4.58 -61.49 -58.21
N ILE A 40 -4.85 -61.00 -59.42
CA ILE A 40 -4.75 -59.57 -59.75
C ILE A 40 -5.71 -58.76 -58.88
N PHE A 41 -6.95 -59.22 -58.71
CA PHE A 41 -7.95 -58.52 -57.91
C PHE A 41 -7.57 -58.46 -56.43
N VAL A 42 -7.08 -59.56 -55.85
CA VAL A 42 -6.57 -59.60 -54.47
C VAL A 42 -5.33 -58.71 -54.31
N GLY A 43 -4.40 -58.75 -55.27
CA GLY A 43 -3.23 -57.88 -55.28
C GLY A 43 -3.62 -56.39 -55.36
N ALA A 44 -4.59 -56.04 -56.20
CA ALA A 44 -5.13 -54.69 -56.31
C ALA A 44 -5.84 -54.25 -55.03
N ALA A 45 -6.63 -55.13 -54.41
CA ALA A 45 -7.31 -54.85 -53.13
C ALA A 45 -6.31 -54.65 -51.98
N ALA A 46 -5.28 -55.49 -51.89
CA ALA A 46 -4.22 -55.34 -50.90
C ALA A 46 -3.41 -54.06 -51.11
N TRP A 47 -3.08 -53.73 -52.36
CA TRP A 47 -2.37 -52.49 -52.70
C TRP A 47 -3.23 -51.25 -52.41
N LEU A 48 -4.52 -51.28 -52.73
CA LEU A 48 -5.44 -50.18 -52.44
C LEU A 48 -5.67 -50.00 -50.94
N TYR A 49 -5.75 -51.09 -50.18
CA TYR A 49 -5.85 -51.04 -48.72
C TYR A 49 -4.58 -50.46 -48.08
N ASP A 50 -3.40 -50.88 -48.53
CA ASP A 50 -2.12 -50.34 -48.01
C ASP A 50 -1.90 -48.88 -48.44
N ALA A 51 -2.21 -48.53 -49.69
CA ALA A 51 -2.17 -47.16 -50.19
C ALA A 51 -3.18 -46.26 -49.45
N GLY A 52 -4.41 -46.72 -49.24
CA GLY A 52 -5.43 -46.02 -48.47
C GLY A 52 -5.00 -45.80 -47.02
N ARG A 53 -4.34 -46.77 -46.40
CA ARG A 53 -3.79 -46.64 -45.04
C ARG A 53 -2.64 -45.63 -44.96
N ARG A 54 -1.79 -45.53 -45.99
CA ARG A 54 -0.73 -44.51 -46.06
C ARG A 54 -1.28 -43.11 -46.29
N PHE A 55 -2.27 -42.95 -47.15
CA PHE A 55 -2.94 -41.66 -47.38
C PHE A 55 -3.75 -41.21 -46.15
N ALA A 56 -4.53 -42.09 -45.53
CA ALA A 56 -5.27 -41.78 -44.30
C ALA A 56 -4.35 -41.61 -43.06
N GLY A 57 -3.15 -42.18 -43.08
CA GLY A 57 -2.14 -42.00 -42.03
C GLY A 57 -1.45 -40.63 -42.06
N PHE A 58 -1.44 -39.95 -43.21
CA PHE A 58 -0.86 -38.61 -43.36
C PHE A 58 -1.74 -37.55 -42.66
N ASP A 59 -3.06 -37.62 -42.85
CA ASP A 59 -4.05 -36.78 -42.16
C ASP A 59 -4.00 -36.92 -40.64
N ARG A 60 -3.74 -38.14 -40.12
CA ARG A 60 -3.72 -38.36 -38.67
C ARG A 60 -2.55 -37.68 -37.97
N ARG A 61 -1.37 -37.63 -38.62
CA ARG A 61 -0.21 -36.93 -38.06
C ARG A 61 -0.38 -35.42 -38.13
N GLU A 62 -0.89 -34.90 -39.24
CA GLU A 62 -1.14 -33.46 -39.41
C GLU A 62 -2.21 -32.98 -38.41
N THR A 63 -3.31 -33.71 -38.25
CA THR A 63 -4.34 -33.40 -37.25
C THR A 63 -3.85 -33.53 -35.80
N GLU A 64 -2.99 -34.51 -35.50
CA GLU A 64 -2.34 -34.62 -34.18
C GLU A 64 -1.38 -33.45 -33.91
N GLU A 65 -0.61 -33.02 -34.90
CA GLU A 65 0.25 -31.83 -34.82
C GLU A 65 -0.55 -30.55 -34.65
N GLU A 66 -1.64 -30.36 -35.40
CA GLU A 66 -2.55 -29.23 -35.24
C GLU A 66 -3.20 -29.21 -33.86
N LEU A 67 -3.70 -30.36 -33.38
CA LEU A 67 -4.24 -30.48 -32.02
C LEU A 67 -3.19 -30.15 -30.95
N ALA A 68 -1.95 -30.60 -31.14
CA ALA A 68 -0.85 -30.28 -30.23
C ALA A 68 -0.54 -28.77 -30.25
N ARG A 69 -0.48 -28.14 -31.42
CA ARG A 69 -0.29 -26.68 -31.56
C ARG A 69 -1.44 -25.89 -30.95
N LEU A 70 -2.68 -26.33 -31.15
CA LEU A 70 -3.86 -25.66 -30.62
C LEU A 70 -3.90 -25.78 -29.09
N ARG A 71 -3.62 -26.96 -28.54
CA ARG A 71 -3.49 -27.15 -27.07
C ARG A 71 -2.36 -26.31 -26.48
N ALA A 72 -1.21 -26.24 -27.15
CA ALA A 72 -0.11 -25.37 -26.72
C ALA A 72 -0.50 -23.89 -26.73
N SER A 73 -1.27 -23.47 -27.75
CA SER A 73 -1.78 -22.10 -27.86
C SER A 73 -2.79 -21.79 -26.76
N VAL A 74 -3.72 -22.70 -26.48
CA VAL A 74 -4.69 -22.58 -25.37
C VAL A 74 -3.95 -22.49 -24.03
N ALA A 75 -3.00 -23.39 -23.76
CA ALA A 75 -2.21 -23.34 -22.53
C ALA A 75 -1.42 -22.03 -22.38
N LYS A 76 -0.91 -21.48 -23.49
CA LYS A 76 -0.24 -20.17 -23.49
C LYS A 76 -1.22 -19.04 -23.18
N LEU A 77 -2.39 -19.02 -23.82
CA LEU A 77 -3.46 -18.05 -23.59
C LEU A 77 -3.99 -18.12 -22.16
N GLU A 78 -4.17 -19.30 -21.59
CA GLU A 78 -4.56 -19.50 -20.19
C GLU A 78 -3.50 -18.96 -19.22
N LYS A 79 -2.22 -19.16 -19.53
CA LYS A 79 -1.11 -18.60 -18.75
C LYS A 79 -1.03 -17.07 -18.85
N GLU A 80 -1.28 -16.51 -20.04
CA GLU A 80 -1.31 -15.06 -20.23
C GLU A 80 -2.50 -14.43 -19.52
N THR A 81 -3.69 -15.02 -19.62
CA THR A 81 -4.90 -14.53 -18.94
C THR A 81 -4.78 -14.64 -17.41
N SER A 82 -4.21 -15.72 -16.87
CA SER A 82 -3.96 -15.81 -15.42
C SER A 82 -2.96 -14.77 -14.94
N ARG A 83 -1.89 -14.51 -15.72
CA ARG A 83 -0.92 -13.44 -15.43
C ARG A 83 -1.57 -12.05 -15.47
N LEU A 84 -2.39 -11.77 -16.48
CA LEU A 84 -3.09 -10.49 -16.63
C LEU A 84 -4.09 -10.26 -15.49
N ARG A 85 -4.84 -11.30 -15.09
CA ARG A 85 -5.72 -11.24 -13.92
C ARG A 85 -4.95 -10.93 -12.63
N ALA A 86 -3.84 -11.63 -12.38
CA ALA A 86 -3.01 -11.36 -11.21
C ALA A 86 -2.47 -9.91 -11.18
N ILE A 87 -2.10 -9.35 -12.34
CA ILE A 87 -1.68 -7.94 -12.44
C ILE A 87 -2.86 -7.00 -12.17
N ALA A 88 -4.04 -7.29 -12.72
CA ALA A 88 -5.23 -6.48 -12.50
C ALA A 88 -5.65 -6.48 -11.02
N ASP A 89 -5.68 -7.65 -10.38
CA ASP A 89 -6.01 -7.80 -8.95
C ASP A 89 -5.03 -7.05 -8.05
N ALA A 90 -3.73 -7.12 -8.38
CA ALA A 90 -2.69 -6.37 -7.69
C ALA A 90 -2.84 -4.86 -7.88
N SER A 91 -3.21 -4.41 -9.09
CA SER A 91 -3.46 -3.00 -9.38
C SER A 91 -4.70 -2.47 -8.65
N GLU A 92 -5.79 -3.23 -8.63
CA GLU A 92 -7.01 -2.87 -7.91
C GLU A 92 -6.75 -2.77 -6.40
N SER A 93 -5.98 -3.72 -5.85
CA SER A 93 -5.58 -3.70 -4.44
C SER A 93 -4.76 -2.46 -4.11
N ARG A 94 -3.79 -2.10 -4.96
CA ARG A 94 -3.00 -0.86 -4.79
C ARG A 94 -3.88 0.38 -4.83
N LEU A 95 -4.83 0.45 -5.76
CA LEU A 95 -5.75 1.58 -5.88
C LEU A 95 -6.63 1.72 -4.61
N LYS A 96 -7.17 0.61 -4.09
CA LYS A 96 -7.96 0.62 -2.84
C LYS A 96 -7.13 1.08 -1.64
N ILE A 97 -5.89 0.59 -1.53
CA ILE A 97 -4.96 1.03 -0.47
C ILE A 97 -4.71 2.52 -0.58
N GLU A 98 -4.40 3.02 -1.78
CA GLU A 98 -4.11 4.43 -2.01
C GLU A 98 -5.32 5.33 -1.73
N GLN A 99 -6.52 4.94 -2.16
CA GLN A 99 -7.77 5.64 -1.83
C GLN A 99 -8.01 5.68 -0.31
N SER A 100 -7.81 4.56 0.38
CA SER A 100 -7.97 4.51 1.85
C SER A 100 -6.95 5.38 2.57
N ALA A 101 -5.70 5.39 2.10
CA ALA A 101 -4.63 6.22 2.65
C ALA A 101 -4.94 7.71 2.41
N GLN A 102 -5.42 8.07 1.21
CA GLN A 102 -5.83 9.44 0.89
C GLN A 102 -6.99 9.91 1.77
N ALA A 103 -8.03 9.09 1.96
CA ALA A 103 -9.14 9.40 2.85
C ALA A 103 -8.67 9.58 4.31
N GLN A 104 -7.76 8.71 4.77
CA GLN A 104 -7.18 8.81 6.11
C GLN A 104 -6.33 10.07 6.28
N LEU A 105 -5.58 10.47 5.26
CA LEU A 105 -4.81 11.71 5.24
C LEU A 105 -5.73 12.95 5.26
N GLU A 106 -6.84 12.92 4.54
CA GLU A 106 -7.83 14.01 4.56
C GLU A 106 -8.46 14.18 5.95
N VAL A 107 -8.82 13.07 6.61
CA VAL A 107 -9.35 13.08 7.98
C VAL A 107 -8.30 13.64 8.96
N GLN A 108 -7.04 13.23 8.82
CA GLN A 108 -5.95 13.75 9.65
C GLN A 108 -5.72 15.25 9.41
N ALA A 109 -5.73 15.70 8.16
CA ALA A 109 -5.58 17.11 7.81
C ALA A 109 -6.70 17.95 8.43
N LYS A 110 -7.96 17.54 8.28
CA LYS A 110 -9.11 18.21 8.91
C LYS A 110 -9.01 18.24 10.43
N THR A 111 -8.53 17.15 11.04
CA THR A 111 -8.32 17.07 12.49
C THR A 111 -7.25 18.05 12.95
N LEU A 112 -6.12 18.11 12.24
CA LEU A 112 -5.02 19.05 12.53
C LEU A 112 -5.45 20.50 12.30
N GLU A 113 -6.23 20.78 11.26
CA GLU A 113 -6.81 22.11 11.02
C GLU A 113 -7.75 22.51 12.15
N ALA A 114 -8.66 21.63 12.57
CA ALA A 114 -9.57 21.88 13.69
C ALA A 114 -8.80 22.12 15.01
N GLN A 115 -7.75 21.34 15.28
CA GLN A 115 -6.88 21.54 16.44
C GLN A 115 -6.14 22.88 16.37
N ASN A 116 -5.60 23.25 15.20
CA ASN A 116 -4.93 24.54 15.03
C ASN A 116 -5.90 25.71 15.23
N THR A 117 -7.10 25.63 14.67
CA THR A 117 -8.14 26.66 14.86
C THR A 117 -8.50 26.80 16.33
N ARG A 118 -8.74 25.68 17.02
CA ARG A 118 -9.03 25.68 18.46
C ARG A 118 -7.88 26.27 19.29
N LEU A 119 -6.63 25.89 19.00
CA LEU A 119 -5.47 26.45 19.70
C LEU A 119 -5.30 27.95 19.45
N LYS A 120 -5.60 28.43 18.23
CA LYS A 120 -5.60 29.87 17.91
C LYS A 120 -6.71 30.61 18.64
N GLU A 121 -7.91 30.04 18.73
CA GLU A 121 -9.03 30.59 19.49
C GLU A 121 -8.70 30.66 20.98
N ASP A 122 -8.14 29.59 21.55
CA ASP A 122 -7.67 29.57 22.95
C ASP A 122 -6.61 30.64 23.18
N LEU A 123 -5.64 30.78 22.27
CA LEU A 123 -4.60 31.82 22.37
C LEU A 123 -5.20 33.23 22.27
N ALA A 124 -6.10 33.48 21.31
CA ALA A 124 -6.75 34.77 21.16
C ALA A 124 -7.62 35.11 22.38
N PHE A 125 -8.27 34.11 22.97
CA PHE A 125 -8.99 34.27 24.24
C PHE A 125 -8.04 34.66 25.37
N PHE A 126 -6.88 34.00 25.51
CA PHE A 126 -5.87 34.39 26.51
C PHE A 126 -5.24 35.76 26.26
N GLU A 127 -5.00 36.12 24.99
CA GLU A 127 -4.52 37.45 24.61
C GLU A 127 -5.55 38.55 24.94
N ASN A 128 -6.84 38.29 24.71
CA ASN A 128 -7.92 39.24 25.05
C ASN A 128 -8.14 39.39 26.57
N LEU A 129 -7.80 38.36 27.36
CA LEU A 129 -7.89 38.40 28.82
C LEU A 129 -6.65 39.01 29.51
N THR A 130 -5.57 39.27 28.77
CA THR A 130 -4.32 39.79 29.35
C THR A 130 -4.01 41.19 28.81
N PRO A 131 -4.01 42.26 29.63
CA PRO A 131 -3.68 43.59 29.16
C PRO A 131 -2.26 43.64 28.60
N THR A 132 -2.18 43.91 27.30
CA THR A 132 -1.02 43.91 26.41
C THR A 132 0.08 44.86 26.88
N THR A 133 1.02 44.36 27.69
CA THR A 133 2.29 45.06 27.96
C THR A 133 3.41 44.03 28.00
N SER A 134 4.44 44.26 27.17
CA SER A 134 5.73 43.55 27.07
C SER A 134 5.65 42.01 27.09
N ARG A 135 5.88 41.39 25.93
CA ARG A 135 5.82 39.92 25.77
C ARG A 135 7.05 39.26 26.43
N LEU A 136 7.03 39.19 27.76
CA LEU A 136 7.91 38.35 28.55
C LEU A 136 7.55 36.89 28.29
N SER A 137 8.56 36.03 28.20
CA SER A 137 8.37 34.61 27.92
C SER A 137 9.37 33.78 28.71
N ILE A 138 8.91 32.63 29.19
CA ILE A 138 9.74 31.67 29.92
C ILE A 138 10.03 30.51 28.98
N HIS A 139 11.30 30.19 28.78
CA HIS A 139 11.76 29.12 27.92
C HIS A 139 12.56 28.09 28.71
N ARG A 140 12.55 26.85 28.20
CA ARG A 140 13.35 25.72 28.72
C ARG A 140 13.14 25.48 30.22
N PHE A 141 11.91 25.64 30.72
CA PHE A 141 11.58 25.33 32.10
C PHE A 141 11.67 23.83 32.33
N ARG A 142 12.59 23.41 33.20
CA ARG A 142 12.77 22.03 33.63
C ARG A 142 12.87 21.95 35.13
N VAL A 143 12.33 20.87 35.68
CA VAL A 143 12.41 20.52 37.09
C VAL A 143 12.88 19.08 37.16
N ASP A 144 14.06 18.88 37.73
CA ASP A 144 14.72 17.60 37.88
C ASP A 144 14.88 17.29 39.38
N PRO A 145 14.76 16.03 39.84
CA PRO A 145 15.15 15.66 41.20
C PRO A 145 16.61 16.01 41.50
N ASP A 146 16.92 16.44 42.72
CA ASP A 146 18.28 16.77 43.18
C ASP A 146 18.85 15.69 44.11
N VAL A 147 20.03 15.94 44.70
CA VAL A 147 20.79 14.98 45.53
C VAL A 147 20.02 14.50 46.77
N LEU A 148 19.25 15.38 47.42
CA LEU A 148 18.49 15.04 48.62
C LEU A 148 17.06 14.55 48.26
N PRO A 149 16.54 13.52 48.95
CA PRO A 149 15.14 13.09 48.78
C PRO A 149 14.17 14.24 49.04
N GLY A 150 13.26 14.48 48.08
CA GLY A 150 12.28 15.57 48.15
C GLY A 150 12.83 16.94 47.73
N GLU A 151 14.10 17.04 47.34
CA GLU A 151 14.68 18.24 46.74
C GLU A 151 14.62 18.16 45.21
N TYR A 152 14.23 19.27 44.59
CA TYR A 152 14.14 19.41 43.15
C TYR A 152 14.89 20.65 42.71
N ARG A 153 15.68 20.52 41.66
CA ARG A 153 16.36 21.64 41.02
C ARG A 153 15.57 22.09 39.80
N TYR A 154 15.30 23.37 39.72
CA TYR A 154 14.67 23.98 38.56
C TYR A 154 15.68 24.81 37.77
N ARG A 155 15.48 24.84 36.45
CA ARG A 155 16.22 25.71 35.53
C ARG A 155 15.26 26.30 34.53
N LEU A 156 15.34 27.61 34.32
CA LEU A 156 14.56 28.32 33.33
C LEU A 156 15.32 29.50 32.73
N LEU A 157 14.88 29.92 31.55
CA LEU A 157 15.39 31.10 30.86
C LEU A 157 14.25 32.07 30.65
N VAL A 158 14.31 33.24 31.27
CA VAL A 158 13.33 34.31 31.03
C VAL A 158 13.86 35.19 29.90
N LEU A 159 13.02 35.53 28.93
CA LEU A 159 13.33 36.42 27.81
C LEU A 159 12.32 37.56 27.76
N GLN A 160 12.82 38.77 27.50
CA GLN A 160 11.98 39.94 27.23
C GLN A 160 11.88 40.18 25.73
N GLY A 161 10.70 39.92 25.16
CA GLY A 161 10.38 40.24 23.76
C GLY A 161 9.83 41.67 23.62
N GLY A 162 10.06 42.29 22.45
CA GLY A 162 9.57 43.63 22.13
C GLY A 162 10.65 44.71 22.13
N ARG A 163 10.28 45.96 22.46
CA ARG A 163 11.24 47.08 22.53
C ARG A 163 12.25 46.82 23.67
N ARG A 164 13.52 46.64 23.29
CA ARG A 164 14.64 46.22 24.15
C ARG A 164 15.37 47.41 24.81
N ASP A 165 14.67 48.52 24.94
CA ASP A 165 15.18 49.79 25.45
C ASP A 165 15.08 49.91 26.98
N ARG A 166 14.21 49.12 27.62
CA ARG A 166 14.00 49.13 29.08
C ARG A 166 14.48 47.86 29.75
N GLU A 167 15.24 48.01 30.84
CA GLU A 167 15.57 46.92 31.75
C GLU A 167 14.30 46.43 32.46
N PHE A 168 14.04 45.13 32.42
CA PHE A 168 12.97 44.50 33.19
C PHE A 168 13.40 44.34 34.65
N ARG A 169 12.49 44.68 35.58
CA ARG A 169 12.63 44.44 37.01
C ARG A 169 11.39 43.72 37.52
N GLY A 170 11.61 42.62 38.24
CA GLY A 170 10.52 41.78 38.70
C GLY A 170 10.98 40.66 39.62
N SER A 171 10.10 39.70 39.83
CA SER A 171 10.39 38.51 40.64
C SER A 171 9.85 37.24 39.98
N LEU A 172 10.54 36.13 40.24
CA LEU A 172 10.10 34.79 39.89
C LEU A 172 9.32 34.21 41.07
N GLN A 173 8.12 33.70 40.80
CA GLN A 173 7.32 32.91 41.72
C GLN A 173 7.06 31.53 41.12
N LEU A 174 7.38 30.49 41.87
CA LEU A 174 7.07 29.09 41.56
C LEU A 174 5.82 28.68 42.34
N VAL A 175 4.83 28.14 41.65
CA VAL A 175 3.63 27.55 42.24
C VAL A 175 3.69 26.04 42.03
N ILE A 176 3.93 25.32 43.11
CA ILE A 176 4.17 23.89 43.12
C ILE A 176 2.88 23.19 43.53
N SER A 177 2.34 22.37 42.63
CA SER A 177 1.17 21.54 42.89
C SER A 177 1.64 20.18 43.41
N LEU A 178 1.16 19.83 44.60
CA LEU A 178 1.53 18.66 45.36
C LEU A 178 0.30 17.80 45.63
N GLN A 179 0.50 16.50 45.84
CA GLN A 179 -0.52 15.59 46.34
C GLN A 179 0.00 14.86 47.58
N GLU A 180 -0.62 15.10 48.73
CA GLU A 180 -0.25 14.52 50.03
C GLU A 180 -1.43 13.69 50.55
N ASN A 181 -1.22 12.38 50.79
CA ASN A 181 -2.28 11.48 51.27
C ASN A 181 -3.59 11.54 50.44
N GLY A 182 -3.47 11.73 49.12
CA GLY A 182 -4.61 11.87 48.20
C GLY A 182 -5.26 13.25 48.15
N ARG A 183 -4.82 14.21 48.98
CA ARG A 183 -5.29 15.60 48.97
C ARG A 183 -4.33 16.48 48.18
N ASN A 184 -4.89 17.36 47.34
CA ASN A 184 -4.08 18.33 46.60
C ASN A 184 -3.67 19.48 47.54
N ALA A 185 -2.38 19.82 47.52
CA ALA A 185 -1.81 20.96 48.22
C ALA A 185 -1.04 21.83 47.23
N THR A 186 -0.91 23.12 47.54
CA THR A 186 -0.13 24.06 46.70
C THR A 186 0.86 24.80 47.56
N LEU A 187 2.11 24.82 47.12
CA LEU A 187 3.21 25.52 47.77
C LEU A 187 3.73 26.62 46.84
N SER A 188 3.84 27.84 47.33
CA SER A 188 4.42 28.96 46.58
C SER A 188 5.83 29.24 47.09
N VAL A 189 6.80 29.29 46.18
CA VAL A 189 8.21 29.58 46.47
C VAL A 189 8.66 30.77 45.63
N PRO A 190 9.25 31.82 46.22
CA PRO A 190 9.53 32.00 47.65
C PRO A 190 8.25 32.22 48.48
N ASP A 191 8.32 31.92 49.78
CA ASP A 191 7.30 32.32 50.74
C ASP A 191 7.33 33.85 50.95
N GLN A 192 6.30 34.45 51.56
CA GLN A 192 6.24 35.91 51.72
C GLN A 192 7.42 36.48 52.52
N ALA A 193 8.05 35.68 53.40
CA ALA A 193 9.22 36.08 54.17
C ALA A 193 10.51 36.07 53.33
N SER A 194 10.63 35.12 52.41
CA SER A 194 11.78 34.92 51.52
C SER A 194 11.62 35.59 50.15
N ALA A 195 10.48 36.24 49.90
CA ALA A 195 10.16 36.92 48.64
C ALA A 195 11.14 38.05 48.28
N ARG A 196 11.91 38.55 49.26
CA ARG A 196 12.95 39.57 49.07
C ARG A 196 14.32 38.99 48.78
N ASP A 197 14.46 37.67 48.76
CA ASP A 197 15.74 37.04 48.46
C ASP A 197 16.14 37.32 47.01
N SER A 198 17.40 37.73 46.85
CA SER A 198 18.02 38.05 45.56
C SER A 198 17.91 36.91 44.55
N ALA A 199 17.87 35.66 45.02
CA ALA A 199 17.75 34.46 44.19
C ALA A 199 16.47 34.41 43.33
N TYR A 200 15.40 35.08 43.77
CA TYR A 200 14.12 35.15 43.06
C TYR A 200 13.90 36.51 42.37
N SER A 201 14.82 37.46 42.55
CA SER A 201 14.77 38.76 41.88
C SER A 201 15.26 38.66 40.43
N LEU A 202 14.51 39.28 39.52
CA LEU A 202 14.82 39.32 38.10
C LEU A 202 15.19 40.74 37.70
N ARG A 203 16.37 40.91 37.12
CA ARG A 203 16.85 42.18 36.59
C ARG A 203 17.68 41.94 35.35
N PHE A 204 17.10 42.21 34.19
CA PHE A 204 17.76 41.94 32.92
C PHE A 204 17.21 42.80 31.79
N LYS A 205 18.02 42.99 30.74
CA LYS A 205 17.63 43.72 29.53
C LYS A 205 17.17 42.82 28.37
N TYR A 206 17.71 41.59 28.31
CA TYR A 206 17.45 40.67 27.20
C TYR A 206 16.94 39.32 27.71
N PHE A 207 17.76 38.66 28.53
CA PHE A 207 17.45 37.38 29.12
C PHE A 207 18.14 37.22 30.48
N GLN A 208 17.57 36.38 31.34
CA GLN A 208 18.21 35.93 32.57
C GLN A 208 17.98 34.43 32.72
N ARG A 209 19.06 33.69 32.97
CA ARG A 209 18.96 32.29 33.41
C ARG A 209 18.73 32.30 34.91
N VAL A 210 17.72 31.56 35.33
CA VAL A 210 17.40 31.39 36.75
C VAL A 210 17.46 29.91 37.07
N GLU A 211 18.16 29.59 38.13
CA GLU A 211 18.30 28.25 38.67
C GLU A 211 18.18 28.32 40.18
N GLY A 212 17.64 27.26 40.76
CA GLY A 212 17.48 27.15 42.20
C GLY A 212 16.94 25.79 42.56
N THR A 213 16.77 25.57 43.85
CA THR A 213 16.21 24.33 44.39
C THR A 213 15.01 24.64 45.25
N PHE A 214 14.07 23.71 45.31
CA PHE A 214 12.97 23.73 46.26
C PHE A 214 12.78 22.35 46.86
N ARG A 215 12.25 22.30 48.07
CA ARG A 215 11.96 21.06 48.77
C ARG A 215 10.46 20.86 48.90
N ILE A 216 10.03 19.62 48.75
CA ILE A 216 8.65 19.22 49.01
C ILE A 216 8.59 18.47 50.35
N PRO A 217 7.49 18.60 51.11
CA PRO A 217 7.32 17.84 52.35
C PRO A 217 7.35 16.33 52.07
N GLY A 218 7.92 15.55 53.00
CA GLY A 218 8.40 14.18 52.74
C GLY A 218 7.34 13.15 52.34
N ASN A 219 6.05 13.45 52.49
CA ASN A 219 4.91 12.61 52.11
C ASN A 219 4.11 13.16 50.91
N ALA A 220 4.57 14.24 50.28
CA ALA A 220 3.92 14.84 49.12
C ALA A 220 4.53 14.33 47.81
N ARG A 221 3.67 14.09 46.81
CA ARG A 221 4.07 13.79 45.43
C ARG A 221 3.98 15.06 44.59
N LEU A 222 5.02 15.34 43.79
CA LEU A 222 4.99 16.44 42.83
C LEU A 222 4.02 16.14 41.68
N VAL A 223 2.99 16.97 41.51
CA VAL A 223 1.99 16.87 40.43
C VAL A 223 2.34 17.83 39.29
N GLY A 224 2.85 19.01 39.62
CA GLY A 224 3.18 20.03 38.63
C GLY A 224 3.89 21.21 39.25
N VAL A 225 4.60 21.98 38.44
CA VAL A 225 5.21 23.25 38.82
C VAL A 225 4.84 24.29 37.79
N GLN A 226 4.43 25.48 38.23
CA GLN A 226 4.18 26.62 37.37
C GLN A 226 5.15 27.74 37.74
N ALA A 227 5.97 28.17 36.78
CA ALA A 227 6.76 29.38 36.91
C ALA A 227 5.93 30.60 36.50
N ARG A 228 5.96 31.66 37.32
CA ARG A 228 5.29 32.94 37.09
C ARG A 228 6.31 34.07 37.23
N VAL A 229 6.33 34.97 36.28
CA VAL A 229 7.17 36.18 36.31
C VAL A 229 6.27 37.37 36.61
N LEU A 230 6.56 38.05 37.71
CA LEU A 230 5.83 39.23 38.19
C LEU A 230 6.69 40.47 37.90
N GLU A 231 6.07 41.56 37.48
CA GLU A 231 6.77 42.85 37.30
C GLU A 231 6.80 43.62 38.63
N GLU A 232 7.86 44.37 38.89
CA GLU A 232 8.00 45.19 40.09
C GLU A 232 6.80 46.16 40.22
N GLY A 233 6.06 46.05 41.33
CA GLY A 233 4.85 46.84 41.58
C GLY A 233 3.54 46.27 41.01
N SER A 234 3.57 45.12 40.34
CA SER A 234 2.37 44.41 39.85
C SER A 234 2.20 43.05 40.50
N ILE A 235 0.97 42.71 40.89
CA ILE A 235 0.59 41.39 41.40
C ILE A 235 0.23 40.43 40.25
N GLN A 236 0.05 40.95 39.03
CA GLN A 236 -0.30 40.14 37.86
C GLN A 236 0.96 39.57 37.20
N ALA A 237 0.93 38.26 36.91
CA ALA A 237 2.00 37.60 36.18
C ALA A 237 2.05 38.09 34.72
N ARG A 238 3.22 38.58 34.30
CA ARG A 238 3.48 38.99 32.90
C ARG A 238 3.84 37.81 31.99
N ALA A 239 4.32 36.71 32.57
CA ALA A 239 4.56 35.47 31.87
C ALA A 239 4.35 34.28 32.82
N ASN A 240 3.84 33.17 32.30
CA ASN A 240 3.76 31.92 33.03
C ASN A 240 4.15 30.72 32.14
N GLN A 241 4.65 29.65 32.75
CA GLN A 241 4.93 28.38 32.08
C GLN A 241 4.73 27.25 33.09
N SER A 242 3.95 26.24 32.71
CA SER A 242 3.79 25.03 33.51
C SER A 242 4.73 23.92 33.05
N PHE A 243 5.13 23.10 34.01
CA PHE A 243 5.83 21.84 33.85
C PHE A 243 5.04 20.79 34.63
N SER A 244 4.67 19.70 33.95
CA SER A 244 4.09 18.52 34.60
C SER A 244 5.12 17.40 34.51
N PRO A 245 5.55 16.79 35.62
CA PRO A 245 6.39 15.60 35.57
C PRO A 245 5.70 14.51 34.76
N PRO A 246 6.44 13.65 34.04
CA PRO A 246 5.85 12.48 33.42
C PRO A 246 5.11 11.68 34.49
N LEU A 247 3.82 11.40 34.26
CA LEU A 247 3.04 10.52 35.10
C LEU A 247 3.82 9.21 35.19
N GLY A 248 4.34 8.90 36.39
CA GLY A 248 4.97 7.62 36.66
C GLY A 248 3.96 6.54 36.30
N GLY A 249 4.14 5.95 35.12
CA GLY A 249 3.38 4.82 34.64
C GLY A 249 3.56 3.73 35.68
N LYS A 250 2.45 3.29 36.26
CA LYS A 250 2.40 1.94 36.79
C LYS A 250 2.43 1.05 35.56
N GLU A 251 3.61 0.55 35.22
CA GLU A 251 3.69 -0.73 34.55
C GLU A 251 3.07 -1.76 35.51
N GLY A 252 2.01 -2.40 35.03
CA GLY A 252 1.34 -3.54 35.62
C GLY A 252 0.95 -4.46 34.49
#